data_AF-A0A4Q5U3W1-F1
#
_entry.id   AF-A0A4Q5U3W1-F1
#
_cell.length_a   1.000
_cell.length_b   1.000
_cell.length_c   1.000
_cell.angle_alpha   90.00
_cell.angle_beta   90.00
_cell.angle_gamma   90.00
#
_symmetry.space_group_name_H-M   'P 1'
#
loop_
_entity.id
_entity.type
_entity.pdbx_description
1 polymer ?
#
loop_
_entity_poly.entity_id
_entity_poly.type
_entity_poly.pdbx_seq_one_letter_code
_entity_poly.pdbx_strand_id
1 'polypeptide(L)'
;MFFPLLDQQLLSLLRSIADEDWNKQTPAKLWTVRDVAAHLLDGNIRAISMYRDNYFGDPPPEIKSYQDLVAFLNGLNASWVKAMRRVSPALLVGLLESTGTEYTEQLVKLDPFADAVFSVAWAGEEVSPNWFHIAREYTEKFHHQMQIREAVGAVEPLMTRELFYPFIHTLLMGLPHIY
;
A
#
# COMPACT_ATOMS: atom_id res chain seq x y z
N MET A 1 8.35 11.88 -8.73
CA MET A 1 7.58 10.79 -8.11
C MET A 1 6.56 11.41 -7.16
N PHE A 2 5.27 11.09 -7.30
CA PHE A 2 4.17 11.77 -6.59
C PHE A 2 3.78 11.10 -5.25
N PHE A 3 4.60 10.18 -4.76
CA PHE A 3 4.38 9.45 -3.50
C PHE A 3 4.14 10.38 -2.29
N PRO A 4 4.95 11.45 -2.06
CA PRO A 4 4.70 12.38 -0.96
C PRO A 4 3.33 13.06 -1.02
N LEU A 5 2.85 13.37 -2.24
CA LEU A 5 1.56 14.01 -2.43
C LEU A 5 0.41 13.05 -2.12
N LEU A 6 0.53 11.78 -2.54
CA LEU A 6 -0.46 10.75 -2.25
C LEU A 6 -0.56 10.49 -0.73
N ASP A 7 0.57 10.44 -0.04
CA ASP A 7 0.66 10.34 1.42
C ASP A 7 0.00 11.51 2.12
N GLN A 8 0.30 12.74 1.66
CA GLN A 8 -0.33 13.94 2.20
C GLN A 8 -1.85 13.90 2.03
N GLN A 9 -2.33 13.46 0.86
CA GLN A 9 -3.76 13.29 0.60
C GLN A 9 -4.39 12.28 1.55
N LEU A 10 -3.69 11.20 1.92
CA LEU A 10 -4.19 10.17 2.83
C LEU A 10 -4.26 10.73 4.24
N LEU A 11 -3.17 11.33 4.73
CA LEU A 11 -3.09 11.90 6.07
C LEU A 11 -4.11 13.03 6.27
N SER A 12 -4.28 13.89 5.27
CA SER A 12 -5.29 14.95 5.29
C SER A 12 -6.70 14.38 5.48
N LEU A 13 -7.05 13.34 4.70
CA LEU A 13 -8.34 12.67 4.81
C LEU A 13 -8.52 12.02 6.19
N LEU A 14 -7.56 11.21 6.64
CA LEU A 14 -7.67 10.47 7.90
C LEU A 14 -7.76 11.40 9.12
N ARG A 15 -7.21 12.62 9.03
CA ARG A 15 -7.34 13.65 10.07
C ARG A 15 -8.67 14.39 10.04
N SER A 16 -9.36 14.41 8.89
CA SER A 16 -10.60 15.17 8.71
C SER A 16 -11.86 14.35 8.92
N ILE A 17 -11.80 13.02 8.79
CA ILE A 17 -12.97 12.15 8.95
C ILE A 17 -13.42 12.08 10.41
N ALA A 18 -14.73 11.87 10.61
CA ALA A 18 -15.30 11.76 11.96
C ALA A 18 -14.92 10.42 12.61
N ASP A 19 -14.99 10.35 13.94
CA ASP A 19 -14.68 9.12 14.69
C ASP A 19 -15.56 7.93 14.25
N GLU A 20 -16.81 8.18 13.87
CA GLU A 20 -17.72 7.16 13.35
C GLU A 20 -17.32 6.62 11.97
N ASP A 21 -16.67 7.44 11.14
CA ASP A 21 -16.26 7.08 9.78
C ASP A 21 -15.16 6.01 9.77
N TRP A 22 -14.35 5.95 10.82
CA TRP A 22 -13.31 4.93 10.98
C TRP A 22 -13.86 3.50 10.97
N ASN A 23 -15.13 3.32 11.36
CA ASN A 23 -15.82 2.02 11.39
C ASN A 23 -16.68 1.77 10.15
N LYS A 24 -16.73 2.69 9.18
CA LYS A 24 -17.48 2.47 7.94
C LYS A 24 -16.86 1.34 7.14
N GLN A 25 -17.74 0.51 6.58
CA GLN A 25 -17.37 -0.59 5.69
C GLN A 25 -16.82 -0.03 4.37
N THR A 26 -15.70 -0.59 3.92
CA THR A 26 -15.15 -0.25 2.58
C THR A 26 -15.65 -1.23 1.53
N PRO A 27 -15.48 -0.93 0.23
CA PRO A 27 -15.76 -1.87 -0.85
C PRO A 27 -15.00 -3.20 -0.74
N ALA A 28 -13.84 -3.20 -0.07
CA ALA A 28 -13.22 -4.42 0.42
C ALA A 28 -14.05 -4.95 1.61
N LYS A 29 -15.02 -5.82 1.32
CA LYS A 29 -16.10 -6.28 2.22
C LYS A 29 -15.68 -6.77 3.61
N LEU A 30 -14.41 -7.12 3.83
CA LEU A 30 -13.90 -7.58 5.12
C LEU A 30 -13.29 -6.46 5.97
N TRP A 31 -13.05 -5.28 5.39
CA TRP A 31 -12.25 -4.22 5.98
C TRP A 31 -13.04 -2.92 6.13
N THR A 32 -12.99 -2.37 7.34
CA THR A 32 -13.41 -1.00 7.65
C THR A 32 -12.35 0.00 7.19
N VAL A 33 -12.68 1.30 7.20
CA VAL A 33 -11.71 2.39 6.95
C VAL A 33 -10.44 2.23 7.80
N ARG A 34 -10.63 1.90 9.08
CA ARG A 34 -9.52 1.64 10.01
C ARG A 34 -8.65 0.45 9.58
N ASP A 35 -9.28 -0.63 9.14
CA ASP A 35 -8.57 -1.83 8.72
C ASP A 35 -7.71 -1.55 7.47
N VAL A 36 -8.22 -0.77 6.51
CA VAL A 36 -7.44 -0.35 5.33
C VAL A 36 -6.30 0.58 5.72
N ALA A 37 -6.51 1.54 6.62
CA ALA A 37 -5.44 2.40 7.12
C ALA A 37 -4.34 1.60 7.87
N ALA A 38 -4.73 0.58 8.63
CA ALA A 38 -3.80 -0.33 9.28
C ALA A 38 -3.02 -1.15 8.24
N HIS A 39 -3.66 -1.63 7.17
CA HIS A 39 -2.99 -2.33 6.08
C HIS A 39 -1.93 -1.45 5.39
N LEU A 40 -2.25 -0.19 5.10
CA LEU A 40 -1.27 0.76 4.54
C LEU A 40 -0.06 0.98 5.46
N LEU A 41 -0.27 1.00 6.79
CA LEU A 41 0.82 1.10 7.74
C LEU A 41 1.76 -0.13 7.69
N ASP A 42 1.20 -1.32 7.50
CA ASP A 42 1.96 -2.56 7.33
C ASP A 42 2.95 -2.44 6.17
N GLY A 43 2.47 -1.93 5.03
CA GLY A 43 3.29 -1.67 3.84
C GLY A 43 4.51 -0.81 4.15
N ASN A 44 4.29 0.35 4.79
CA ASN A 44 5.38 1.24 5.19
C ASN A 44 6.40 0.54 6.10
N ILE A 45 5.93 -0.07 7.20
CA ILE A 45 6.80 -0.66 8.23
C ILE A 45 7.63 -1.80 7.64
N ARG A 46 7.00 -2.70 6.89
CA ARG A 46 7.70 -3.81 6.24
C ARG A 46 8.75 -3.31 5.26
N ALA A 47 8.41 -2.33 4.41
CA ALA A 47 9.36 -1.77 3.46
C ALA A 47 10.55 -1.12 4.17
N ILE A 48 10.33 -0.38 5.26
CA ILE A 48 11.42 0.19 6.07
C ILE A 48 12.31 -0.93 6.63
N SER A 49 11.73 -1.94 7.27
CA SER A 49 12.51 -3.07 7.84
C SER A 49 13.35 -3.77 6.79
N MET A 50 12.82 -3.99 5.58
CA MET A 50 13.54 -4.68 4.51
C MET A 50 14.61 -3.81 3.87
N TYR A 51 14.27 -2.60 3.44
CA TYR A 51 15.20 -1.76 2.67
C TYR A 51 16.22 -1.02 3.54
N ARG A 52 15.82 -0.58 4.74
CA ARG A 52 16.72 0.15 5.65
C ARG A 52 17.52 -0.80 6.52
N ASP A 53 16.85 -1.81 7.10
CA ASP A 53 17.41 -2.63 8.16
C ASP A 53 17.82 -4.03 7.68
N ASN A 54 17.58 -4.37 6.40
CA ASN A 54 17.82 -5.69 5.82
C ASN A 54 17.16 -6.83 6.63
N TYR A 55 16.00 -6.54 7.21
CA TYR A 55 15.24 -7.45 8.07
C TYR A 55 13.93 -7.87 7.40
N PHE A 56 13.84 -9.13 7.01
CA PHE A 56 12.72 -9.68 6.21
C PHE A 56 11.65 -10.39 7.04
N GLY A 57 11.84 -10.52 8.36
CA GLY A 57 10.93 -11.26 9.23
C GLY A 57 10.94 -12.76 8.98
N ASP A 58 9.82 -13.41 9.27
CA ASP A 58 9.69 -14.86 9.11
C ASP A 58 9.63 -15.23 7.60
N PRO A 59 10.36 -16.29 7.18
CA PRO A 59 10.30 -16.73 5.80
C PRO A 59 8.89 -17.22 5.44
N PRO A 60 8.44 -17.00 4.19
CA PRO A 60 7.20 -17.58 3.73
C PRO A 60 7.25 -19.12 3.85
N PRO A 61 6.11 -19.80 4.04
CA PRO A 61 6.04 -21.24 3.91
C PRO A 61 6.39 -21.67 2.47
N GLU A 62 6.48 -22.97 2.22
CA GLU A 62 6.66 -23.47 0.86
C GLU A 62 5.47 -23.07 -0.03
N ILE A 63 5.68 -22.13 -0.96
CA ILE A 63 4.67 -21.65 -1.91
C ILE A 63 4.78 -22.49 -3.18
N LYS A 64 3.77 -23.33 -3.45
CA LYS A 64 3.76 -24.25 -4.61
C LYS A 64 2.90 -23.74 -5.76
N SER A 65 2.08 -22.72 -5.51
CA SER A 65 1.14 -22.18 -6.48
C SER A 65 0.87 -20.69 -6.22
N TYR A 66 0.28 -20.03 -7.22
CA TYR A 66 -0.20 -18.66 -7.07
C TYR A 66 -1.28 -18.55 -5.98
N GLN A 67 -2.15 -19.56 -5.85
CA GLN A 67 -3.15 -19.61 -4.79
C GLN A 67 -2.52 -19.67 -3.40
N ASP A 68 -1.42 -20.43 -3.23
CA ASP A 68 -0.70 -20.48 -1.95
C ASP A 68 -0.11 -19.12 -1.59
N LEU A 69 0.47 -18.41 -2.57
CA LEU A 69 0.98 -17.05 -2.38
C LEU A 69 -0.14 -16.10 -1.93
N VAL A 70 -1.27 -16.11 -2.63
CA VAL A 70 -2.42 -15.26 -2.29
C VAL A 70 -2.95 -15.60 -0.89
N ALA A 71 -3.05 -16.88 -0.53
CA ALA A 71 -3.49 -17.31 0.79
C ALA A 71 -2.53 -16.86 1.89
N PHE A 72 -1.23 -16.98 1.67
CA PHE A 72 -0.20 -16.52 2.60
C PHE A 72 -0.27 -15.00 2.82
N LEU A 73 -0.32 -14.21 1.75
CA LEU A 73 -0.42 -12.75 1.82
C LEU A 73 -1.71 -12.29 2.52
N ASN A 74 -2.85 -12.94 2.23
CA ASN A 74 -4.10 -12.67 2.92
C ASN A 74 -4.03 -12.99 4.41
N GLY A 75 -3.35 -14.08 4.79
CA GLY A 75 -3.09 -14.44 6.18
C GLY A 75 -2.27 -13.39 6.92
N LEU A 76 -1.16 -12.93 6.31
CA LEU A 76 -0.34 -11.84 6.85
C LEU A 76 -1.17 -10.58 7.08
N ASN A 77 -1.86 -10.09 6.05
CA ASN A 77 -2.69 -8.89 6.13
C ASN A 77 -3.78 -9.01 7.20
N ALA A 78 -4.48 -10.15 7.25
CA ALA A 78 -5.53 -10.38 8.25
C ALA A 78 -4.97 -10.40 9.68
N SER A 79 -3.79 -11.01 9.88
CA SER A 79 -3.14 -11.06 11.20
C SER A 79 -2.76 -9.66 11.69
N TRP A 80 -2.18 -8.84 10.80
CA TRP A 80 -1.77 -7.47 11.10
C TRP A 80 -2.98 -6.58 11.41
N VAL A 81 -3.97 -6.56 10.53
CA VAL A 81 -5.20 -5.77 10.69
C VAL A 81 -5.90 -6.13 12.00
N LYS A 82 -6.01 -7.44 12.31
CA LYS A 82 -6.58 -7.91 13.58
C LYS A 82 -5.76 -7.40 14.78
N ALA A 83 -4.44 -7.46 14.71
CA ALA A 83 -3.56 -6.97 15.77
C ALA A 83 -3.66 -5.45 15.95
N MET A 84 -3.89 -4.68 14.89
CA MET A 84 -4.01 -3.22 14.92
C MET A 84 -5.34 -2.71 15.49
N ARG A 85 -6.32 -3.60 15.75
CA ARG A 85 -7.59 -3.25 16.40
C ARG A 85 -7.45 -2.72 17.84
N ARG A 86 -6.27 -2.81 18.45
CA ARG A 86 -5.94 -2.20 19.76
C ARG A 86 -5.34 -0.79 19.68
N VAL A 87 -5.02 -0.30 18.48
CA VAL A 87 -4.34 0.99 18.26
C VAL A 87 -5.37 2.06 17.93
N SER A 88 -5.40 3.17 18.67
CA SER A 88 -6.36 4.25 18.42
C SER A 88 -6.18 4.89 17.04
N PRO A 89 -7.23 5.45 16.43
CA PRO A 89 -7.13 6.16 15.15
C PRO A 89 -6.05 7.26 15.15
N ALA A 90 -5.98 8.06 16.21
CA ALA A 90 -4.96 9.12 16.34
C ALA A 90 -3.52 8.56 16.33
N LEU A 91 -3.28 7.46 17.05
CA LEU A 91 -1.96 6.82 17.05
C LEU A 91 -1.66 6.18 15.68
N LEU A 92 -2.65 5.57 15.04
CA LEU A 92 -2.51 5.01 13.69
C LEU A 92 -2.11 6.08 12.66
N VAL A 93 -2.75 7.26 12.71
CA VAL A 93 -2.39 8.40 11.84
C VAL A 93 -0.97 8.88 12.12
N GLY A 94 -0.57 9.01 13.40
CA GLY A 94 0.79 9.41 13.76
C GLY A 94 1.85 8.42 13.26
N LEU A 95 1.57 7.12 13.38
CA LEU A 95 2.45 6.07 12.85
C LEU A 95 2.52 6.10 11.31
N LEU A 96 1.40 6.32 10.63
CA LEU A 96 1.36 6.46 9.16
C LEU A 96 2.17 7.67 8.70
N GLU A 97 2.10 8.78 9.42
CA GLU A 97 2.88 9.99 9.11
C GLU A 97 4.38 9.74 9.26
N SER A 98 4.82 9.24 10.41
CA SER A 98 6.26 9.03 10.64
C SER A 98 6.84 7.98 9.69
N THR A 99 6.16 6.83 9.55
CA THR A 99 6.62 5.76 8.67
C THR A 99 6.48 6.11 7.20
N GLY A 100 5.50 6.94 6.80
CA GLY A 100 5.35 7.38 5.41
C GLY A 100 6.53 8.23 4.93
N THR A 101 7.06 9.10 5.80
CA THR A 101 8.28 9.86 5.53
C THR A 101 9.48 8.93 5.35
N GLU A 102 9.74 8.05 6.31
CA GLU A 102 10.89 7.14 6.26
C GLU A 102 10.80 6.18 5.06
N TYR A 103 9.60 5.67 4.76
CA TYR A 103 9.34 4.80 3.63
C TYR A 103 9.67 5.50 2.30
N THR A 104 9.17 6.72 2.12
CA THR A 104 9.43 7.52 0.93
C THR A 104 10.93 7.80 0.76
N GLU A 105 11.64 8.08 1.86
CA GLU A 105 13.09 8.27 1.84
C GLU A 105 13.84 7.00 1.39
N GLN A 106 13.37 5.80 1.73
CA GLN A 106 13.98 4.55 1.24
C GLN A 106 13.75 4.38 -0.27
N LEU A 107 12.52 4.61 -0.75
CA LEU A 107 12.22 4.48 -2.18
C LEU A 107 13.06 5.43 -3.05
N VAL A 108 13.29 6.66 -2.58
CA VAL A 108 14.09 7.67 -3.31
C VAL A 108 15.57 7.30 -3.39
N LYS A 109 16.08 6.45 -2.48
CA LYS A 109 17.48 5.99 -2.48
C LYS A 109 17.74 4.86 -3.47
N LEU A 110 16.70 4.18 -3.95
CA LEU A 110 16.85 3.07 -4.90
C LEU A 110 17.35 3.59 -6.25
N ASP A 111 18.33 2.91 -6.84
CA ASP A 111 18.69 3.14 -8.25
C ASP A 111 17.51 2.68 -9.12
N PRO A 112 16.84 3.58 -9.86
CA PRO A 112 15.64 3.26 -10.64
C PRO A 112 15.83 2.11 -11.64
N PHE A 113 17.05 1.88 -12.13
CA PHE A 113 17.33 0.90 -13.18
C PHE A 113 18.02 -0.37 -12.66
N ALA A 114 18.36 -0.42 -11.37
CA ALA A 114 18.81 -1.65 -10.73
C ALA A 114 17.63 -2.59 -10.45
N ASP A 115 17.93 -3.87 -10.30
CA ASP A 115 16.96 -4.90 -9.93
C ASP A 115 16.31 -4.58 -8.58
N ALA A 116 14.99 -4.69 -8.53
CA ALA A 116 14.21 -4.56 -7.33
C ALA A 116 14.30 -5.84 -6.48
N VAL A 117 14.21 -5.67 -5.16
CA VAL A 117 14.14 -6.79 -4.21
C VAL A 117 12.89 -7.64 -4.46
N PHE A 118 11.79 -7.00 -4.87
CA PHE A 118 10.54 -7.66 -5.21
C PHE A 118 10.15 -7.37 -6.64
N SER A 119 9.95 -8.42 -7.43
CA SER A 119 9.46 -8.28 -8.80
C SER A 119 7.97 -7.90 -8.83
N VAL A 120 7.57 -7.26 -9.92
CA VAL A 120 6.18 -6.94 -10.26
C VAL A 120 5.56 -8.16 -10.94
N ALA A 121 5.42 -9.25 -10.19
CA ALA A 121 5.01 -10.55 -10.71
C ALA A 121 3.65 -10.55 -11.45
N TRP A 122 2.72 -9.67 -11.07
CA TRP A 122 1.42 -9.55 -11.75
C TRP A 122 1.53 -8.93 -13.15
N ALA A 123 2.65 -8.28 -13.47
CA ALA A 123 2.99 -7.82 -14.81
C ALA A 123 3.87 -8.84 -15.56
N GLY A 124 3.97 -10.09 -15.08
CA GLY A 124 4.75 -11.15 -15.72
C GLY A 124 6.27 -11.06 -15.54
N GLU A 125 6.75 -10.17 -14.66
CA GLU A 125 8.18 -9.98 -14.45
C GLU A 125 8.74 -10.88 -13.34
N GLU A 126 9.73 -11.70 -13.69
CA GLU A 126 10.55 -12.45 -12.72
C GLU A 126 11.58 -11.55 -12.03
N VAL A 127 12.06 -10.54 -12.75
CA VAL A 127 12.95 -9.47 -12.27
C VAL A 127 12.40 -8.15 -12.78
N SER A 128 12.32 -7.16 -11.89
CA SER A 128 11.78 -5.83 -12.20
C SER A 128 12.79 -4.76 -11.83
N PRO A 129 12.90 -3.67 -12.60
CA PRO A 129 13.66 -2.50 -12.17
C PRO A 129 12.96 -1.78 -11.01
N ASN A 130 13.72 -1.13 -10.13
CA ASN A 130 13.16 -0.40 -8.98
C ASN A 130 12.11 0.65 -9.36
N TRP A 131 12.23 1.30 -10.52
CA TRP A 131 11.21 2.26 -10.96
C TRP A 131 9.82 1.62 -11.08
N PHE A 132 9.75 0.35 -11.52
CA PHE A 132 8.47 -0.33 -11.72
C PHE A 132 7.94 -0.92 -10.41
N HIS A 133 8.83 -1.39 -9.53
CA HIS A 133 8.48 -1.70 -8.14
C HIS A 133 7.84 -0.49 -7.45
N ILE A 134 8.48 0.68 -7.51
CA ILE A 134 7.95 1.94 -6.95
C ILE A 134 6.60 2.31 -7.57
N ALA A 135 6.42 2.11 -8.88
CA ALA A 135 5.17 2.37 -9.55
C ALA A 135 4.06 1.41 -9.06
N ARG A 136 4.38 0.14 -8.83
CA ARG A 136 3.47 -0.85 -8.21
C ARG A 136 3.11 -0.47 -6.77
N GLU A 137 4.06 0.02 -5.98
CA GLU A 137 3.76 0.53 -4.62
C GLU A 137 2.82 1.75 -4.68
N TYR A 138 2.95 2.59 -5.70
CA TYR A 138 2.03 3.70 -5.92
C TYR A 138 0.61 3.20 -6.21
N THR A 139 0.45 2.11 -6.98
CA THR A 139 -0.89 1.57 -7.28
C THR A 139 -1.55 0.95 -6.06
N GLU A 140 -0.79 0.25 -5.21
CA GLU A 140 -1.27 -0.28 -3.92
C GLU A 140 -1.82 0.86 -3.05
N LYS A 141 -1.01 1.91 -2.85
CA LYS A 141 -1.38 3.01 -1.98
C LYS A 141 -2.57 3.79 -2.51
N PHE A 142 -2.59 4.04 -3.83
CA PHE A 142 -3.72 4.71 -4.48
C PHE A 142 -5.00 3.90 -4.33
N HIS A 143 -4.94 2.59 -4.62
CA HIS A 143 -6.10 1.71 -4.58
C HIS A 143 -6.73 1.66 -3.18
N HIS A 144 -5.92 1.45 -2.15
CA HIS A 144 -6.41 1.37 -0.77
C HIS A 144 -6.86 2.73 -0.23
N GLN A 145 -6.19 3.82 -0.62
CA GLN A 145 -6.71 5.15 -0.31
C GLN A 145 -8.06 5.40 -0.97
N MET A 146 -8.29 4.92 -2.20
CA MET A 146 -9.59 5.03 -2.85
C MET A 146 -10.68 4.23 -2.14
N GLN A 147 -10.38 3.03 -1.63
CA GLN A 147 -11.35 2.26 -0.82
C GLN A 147 -11.82 3.02 0.41
N ILE A 148 -10.90 3.72 1.10
CA ILE A 148 -11.24 4.60 2.23
C ILE A 148 -12.12 5.75 1.75
N ARG A 149 -11.73 6.42 0.66
CA ARG A 149 -12.44 7.57 0.10
C ARG A 149 -13.85 7.23 -0.36
N GLU A 150 -14.06 6.08 -0.98
CA GLU A 150 -15.38 5.60 -1.38
C GLU A 150 -16.27 5.37 -0.17
N ALA A 151 -15.73 4.80 0.92
CA ALA A 151 -16.49 4.57 2.15
C ALA A 151 -16.96 5.88 2.82
N VAL A 152 -16.20 6.98 2.67
CA VAL A 152 -16.49 8.27 3.30
C VAL A 152 -16.99 9.36 2.33
N GLY A 153 -17.18 9.02 1.05
CA GLY A 153 -17.68 9.95 0.03
C GLY A 153 -16.68 11.06 -0.37
N ALA A 154 -15.38 10.79 -0.36
CA ALA A 154 -14.32 11.79 -0.58
C ALA A 154 -13.36 11.41 -1.72
N VAL A 155 -13.90 10.96 -2.86
CA VAL A 155 -13.15 10.43 -4.01
C VAL A 155 -12.41 11.49 -4.83
N GLU A 156 -13.02 12.66 -4.99
CA GLU A 156 -12.57 13.73 -5.90
C GLU A 156 -11.08 14.11 -5.78
N PRO A 157 -10.47 14.22 -4.57
CA PRO A 157 -9.09 14.64 -4.46
C PRO A 157 -8.06 13.73 -5.12
N LEU A 158 -8.38 12.46 -5.40
CA LEU A 158 -7.49 11.56 -6.16
C LEU A 158 -7.79 11.50 -7.65
N MET A 159 -8.91 12.08 -8.10
CA MET A 159 -9.33 12.06 -9.50
C MET A 159 -8.69 13.19 -10.32
N THR A 160 -7.51 13.65 -9.91
CA THR A 160 -6.71 14.65 -10.62
C THR A 160 -5.77 13.96 -11.62
N ARG A 161 -5.34 14.69 -12.66
CA ARG A 161 -4.40 14.13 -13.64
C ARG A 161 -3.10 13.70 -12.96
N GLU A 162 -2.63 14.48 -12.00
CA GLU A 162 -1.36 14.30 -11.30
C GLU A 162 -1.32 13.03 -10.46
N LEU A 163 -2.47 12.59 -9.92
CA LEU A 163 -2.58 11.42 -9.04
C LEU A 163 -3.17 10.19 -9.75
N PHE A 164 -4.19 10.39 -10.58
CA PHE A 164 -4.85 9.29 -11.26
C PHE A 164 -4.04 8.73 -12.44
N TYR A 165 -3.33 9.57 -13.20
CA TYR A 165 -2.63 9.09 -14.41
C TYR A 165 -1.49 8.14 -14.09
N PRO A 166 -0.62 8.39 -13.09
CA PRO A 166 0.40 7.41 -12.71
C PRO A 166 -0.22 6.06 -12.33
N PHE A 167 -1.32 6.07 -11.57
CA PHE A 167 -2.04 4.86 -11.18
C PHE A 167 -2.50 4.05 -12.41
N ILE A 168 -3.30 4.67 -13.29
CA ILE A 168 -3.85 3.93 -14.43
C ILE A 168 -2.76 3.53 -15.42
N HIS A 169 -1.76 4.39 -15.66
CA HIS A 169 -0.66 4.09 -16.57
C HIS A 169 0.15 2.88 -16.12
N THR A 170 0.43 2.76 -14.82
CA THR A 170 1.11 1.58 -14.27
C THR A 170 0.25 0.32 -14.41
N LEU A 171 -1.06 0.38 -14.16
CA LEU A 171 -1.95 -0.78 -14.38
C LEU A 171 -1.98 -1.22 -15.84
N LEU A 172 -1.98 -0.27 -16.78
CA LEU A 172 -1.95 -0.56 -18.23
C LEU A 172 -0.69 -1.32 -18.65
N MET A 173 0.43 -1.17 -17.93
CA MET A 173 1.66 -1.91 -18.21
C MET A 173 1.54 -3.42 -17.95
N GLY A 174 0.65 -3.86 -17.04
CA GLY A 174 0.44 -5.29 -16.80
C GLY A 174 -0.63 -5.93 -17.67
N LEU A 175 -1.39 -5.16 -18.46
CA LEU A 175 -2.47 -5.70 -19.31
C LEU A 175 -2.05 -6.85 -20.24
N PRO A 176 -0.86 -6.86 -20.88
CA PRO A 176 -0.45 -7.96 -21.74
C PRO A 176 -0.31 -9.32 -21.05
N HIS A 177 -0.37 -9.36 -19.71
CA HIS A 177 -0.06 -10.54 -18.90
C HIS A 177 -1.26 -11.03 -18.05
N ILE A 178 -2.39 -10.32 -18.09
CA ILE A 178 -3.57 -10.59 -17.27
C ILE A 178 -4.64 -11.40 -18.04
N TYR A 179 -4.40 -11.70 -19.33
CA TYR A 179 -5.33 -12.43 -20.22
C TYR A 179 -4.69 -13.68 -20.85
#